data_AF-A0A7S3HKP6-F1
#
_entry.id   AF-A0A7S3HKP6-F1
#
_cell.length_a   1.000
_cell.length_b   1.000
_cell.length_c   1.000
_cell.angle_alpha   90.00
_cell.angle_beta   90.00
_cell.angle_gamma   90.00
#
_symmetry.space_group_name_H-M   'P 1'
#
loop_
_entity.id
_entity.type
_entity.pdbx_description
1 polymer ?
#
loop_
_entity_poly.entity_id
_entity_poly.type
_entity_poly.pdbx_seq_one_letter_code
_entity_poly.pdbx_strand_id
1 'polypeptide(L)'
;ASHPFAVTGSFAKRHLAVARRKDSEPSATHSLDHFPLDAPLLSVDRFLEDRESLVGEDLVCWVSIGKEHVTRSEDVPLVSNFGVAFALHPWNYHEENPAMQLPMMRG
;
A
#
# COMPACT_ATOMS: atom_id res chain seq x y z
N ALA A 1 -13.32 -10.17 -9.90
CA ALA A 1 -12.71 -11.43 -10.33
C ALA A 1 -12.89 -12.46 -9.22
N SER A 2 -13.35 -13.67 -9.53
CA SER A 2 -13.61 -14.77 -8.58
C SER A 2 -12.39 -15.66 -8.30
N HIS A 3 -11.24 -15.34 -8.89
CA HIS A 3 -10.02 -16.11 -8.68
C HIS A 3 -9.59 -16.06 -7.20
N PRO A 4 -9.22 -17.18 -6.55
CA PRO A 4 -8.89 -17.22 -5.12
C PRO A 4 -7.85 -16.19 -4.70
N PHE A 5 -6.77 -16.03 -5.47
CA PHE A 5 -5.76 -14.99 -5.22
C PHE A 5 -6.32 -13.56 -5.29
N ALA A 6 -7.29 -13.29 -6.16
CA ALA A 6 -7.92 -11.97 -6.23
C ALA A 6 -8.91 -11.75 -5.08
N VAL A 7 -9.46 -12.81 -4.49
CA VAL A 7 -10.34 -12.69 -3.32
C VAL A 7 -9.51 -12.35 -2.08
N THR A 8 -8.44 -13.11 -1.81
CA THR A 8 -7.58 -12.91 -0.64
C THR A 8 -6.63 -11.73 -0.80
N GLY A 9 -6.11 -11.50 -2.00
CA GLY A 9 -5.29 -10.34 -2.38
C GLY A 9 -6.10 -9.08 -2.70
N SER A 10 -7.15 -8.78 -1.95
CA SER A 10 -8.03 -7.63 -2.22
C SER A 10 -7.30 -6.28 -2.27
N PHE A 11 -6.23 -6.13 -1.47
CA PHE A 11 -5.36 -4.96 -1.48
C PHE A 11 -4.70 -4.71 -2.84
N ALA A 12 -4.42 -5.74 -3.63
CA ALA A 12 -3.72 -5.62 -4.92
C ALA A 12 -4.63 -5.16 -6.08
N LYS A 13 -5.94 -4.97 -5.86
CA LYS A 13 -6.89 -4.59 -6.92
C LYS A 13 -6.79 -3.13 -7.35
N ARG A 14 -6.19 -2.28 -6.53
CA ARG A 14 -6.09 -0.82 -6.71
C ARG A 14 -4.70 -0.38 -6.28
N HIS A 15 -4.15 0.65 -6.93
CA HIS A 15 -2.88 1.25 -6.50
C HIS A 15 -3.02 2.02 -5.17
N LEU A 16 -4.18 2.63 -4.95
CA LEU A 16 -4.52 3.34 -3.72
C LEU A 16 -5.98 3.06 -3.36
N ALA A 17 -6.22 2.78 -2.09
CA ALA A 17 -7.54 2.77 -1.48
C ALA A 17 -7.51 3.60 -0.19
N VAL A 18 -8.56 4.39 0.04
CA VAL A 18 -8.68 5.27 1.22
C VAL A 18 -10.00 4.95 1.92
N ALA A 19 -9.93 4.71 3.22
CA ALA A 19 -11.09 4.42 4.07
C ALA A 19 -10.97 5.17 5.40
N ARG A 20 -12.09 5.33 6.08
CA ARG A 20 -12.10 5.82 7.47
C ARG A 20 -11.45 4.79 8.40
N ARG A 21 -10.64 5.26 9.34
CA ARG A 21 -9.93 4.43 10.30
C ARG A 21 -10.89 3.72 11.26
N LYS A 22 -10.74 2.40 11.43
CA LYS A 22 -11.49 1.57 12.40
C LYS A 22 -10.58 0.57 13.10
N ASP A 23 -10.83 0.29 14.39
CA ASP A 23 -10.07 -0.72 15.14
C ASP A 23 -10.25 -2.14 14.60
N SER A 24 -11.39 -2.42 13.95
CA SER A 24 -11.71 -3.71 13.33
C SER A 24 -10.96 -3.96 12.01
N GLU A 25 -10.23 -2.98 11.49
CA GLU A 25 -9.54 -3.03 10.20
C GLU A 25 -8.01 -2.82 10.36
N PRO A 26 -7.32 -3.64 11.19
CA PRO A 26 -5.95 -3.35 11.63
C PRO A 26 -4.89 -3.56 10.54
N SER A 27 -5.19 -4.32 9.49
CA SER A 27 -4.28 -4.63 8.38
C SER A 27 -5.04 -4.92 7.09
N ALA A 28 -4.34 -4.81 5.95
CA ALA A 28 -4.93 -5.00 4.62
C ALA A 28 -5.33 -6.46 4.31
N THR A 29 -4.73 -7.40 5.04
CA THR A 29 -4.90 -8.85 4.94
C THR A 29 -4.59 -9.46 6.30
N HIS A 30 -5.08 -10.66 6.58
CA HIS A 30 -4.65 -11.48 7.70
C HIS A 30 -3.68 -12.57 7.22
N SER A 31 -2.75 -13.02 8.06
CA SER A 31 -1.78 -14.08 7.69
C SER A 31 -2.46 -15.41 7.33
N LEU A 32 -3.61 -15.69 7.95
CA LEU A 32 -4.43 -16.87 7.64
C LEU A 32 -5.13 -16.78 6.27
N ASP A 33 -5.26 -15.60 5.66
CA ASP A 33 -5.89 -15.44 4.35
C ASP A 33 -5.07 -16.06 3.20
N HIS A 34 -3.83 -16.48 3.48
CA HIS A 34 -2.99 -17.24 2.55
C HIS A 34 -3.29 -18.75 2.53
N PHE A 35 -4.18 -19.22 3.41
CA PHE A 35 -4.66 -20.60 3.45
C PHE A 35 -6.05 -20.72 2.83
N PRO A 36 -6.49 -21.92 2.43
CA PRO A 36 -7.83 -22.14 1.89
C PRO A 36 -8.89 -21.94 2.98
N LEU A 37 -9.38 -20.71 3.09
CA LEU A 37 -10.54 -20.32 3.88
C LEU A 37 -11.76 -20.13 2.96
N ASP A 38 -12.96 -20.31 3.48
CA ASP A 38 -14.21 -20.05 2.72
C ASP A 38 -14.34 -18.57 2.34
N ALA A 39 -13.81 -17.67 3.17
CA ALA A 39 -13.75 -16.23 2.94
C ALA A 39 -12.54 -15.63 3.67
N PRO A 40 -11.96 -14.52 3.15
CA PRO A 40 -10.89 -13.82 3.84
C PRO A 40 -11.41 -13.17 5.13
N LEU A 41 -10.57 -13.22 6.17
CA LEU A 41 -10.84 -12.62 7.47
C LEU A 41 -10.81 -11.08 7.36
N LEU A 42 -9.84 -10.54 6.63
CA LEU A 42 -9.70 -9.11 6.36
C LEU A 42 -9.71 -8.84 4.85
N SER A 43 -10.32 -7.73 4.44
CA SER A 43 -10.41 -7.37 3.03
C SER A 43 -10.54 -5.87 2.84
N VAL A 44 -9.63 -5.31 2.05
CA VAL A 44 -9.69 -3.89 1.64
C VAL A 44 -10.96 -3.61 0.84
N ASP A 45 -11.50 -4.58 0.08
CA ASP A 45 -12.80 -4.37 -0.58
C ASP A 45 -13.91 -4.15 0.45
N ARG A 46 -13.96 -4.98 1.50
CA ARG A 46 -14.97 -4.86 2.57
C ARG A 46 -14.84 -3.53 3.32
N PHE A 47 -13.62 -3.04 3.54
CA PHE A 47 -13.38 -1.74 4.19
C PHE A 47 -13.91 -0.55 3.38
N LEU A 48 -14.13 -0.72 2.08
CA LEU A 48 -14.64 0.32 1.17
C LEU A 48 -16.16 0.20 0.89
N GLU A 49 -16.80 -0.89 1.31
CA GLU A 49 -18.19 -1.21 0.95
C GLU A 49 -19.21 -0.28 1.59
N ASP A 50 -18.94 0.20 2.81
CA ASP A 50 -19.86 1.04 3.59
C ASP A 50 -19.91 2.50 3.13
N ARG A 51 -18.97 2.94 2.27
CA ARG A 51 -18.93 4.27 1.66
C ARG A 51 -19.05 5.40 2.68
N GLU A 52 -18.39 5.27 3.83
CA GLU A 52 -18.37 6.34 4.83
C GLU A 52 -17.80 7.66 4.29
N SER A 53 -18.23 8.77 4.89
CA SER A 53 -17.62 10.08 4.61
C SER A 53 -16.14 10.06 4.99
N LEU A 54 -15.32 10.68 4.15
CA LEU A 54 -13.87 10.87 4.40
C LEU A 54 -13.54 12.30 4.85
N VAL A 55 -14.52 13.20 4.87
CA VAL A 55 -14.30 14.63 5.14
C VAL A 55 -14.11 14.88 6.63
N GLY A 56 -12.92 15.33 7.02
CA GLY A 56 -12.62 15.68 8.42
C GLY A 56 -12.46 14.48 9.35
N GLU A 57 -12.22 13.30 8.79
CA GLU A 57 -12.10 12.04 9.52
C GLU A 57 -10.65 11.59 9.67
N ASP A 58 -10.42 10.63 10.57
CA ASP A 58 -9.18 9.85 10.61
C ASP A 58 -9.19 8.83 9.45
N LEU A 59 -8.14 8.85 8.63
CA LEU A 59 -8.08 8.12 7.37
C LEU A 59 -6.92 7.12 7.34
N VAL A 60 -7.17 5.97 6.71
CA VAL A 60 -6.14 5.00 6.36
C VAL A 60 -6.00 4.91 4.85
N CYS A 61 -4.76 5.04 4.37
CA CYS A 61 -4.40 4.87 2.96
C CYS A 61 -3.70 3.52 2.76
N TRP A 62 -4.32 2.62 2.01
CA TRP A 62 -3.74 1.36 1.57
C TRP A 62 -3.05 1.56 0.21
N VAL A 63 -1.72 1.56 0.20
CA VAL A 63 -0.90 1.79 -1.00
C VAL A 63 -0.34 0.45 -1.50
N SER A 64 -0.70 0.09 -2.73
CA SER A 64 -0.22 -1.13 -3.38
C SER A 64 0.77 -0.80 -4.47
N ILE A 65 1.98 -1.33 -4.31
CA ILE A 65 3.09 -1.15 -5.23
C ILE A 65 3.62 -2.53 -5.59
N GLY A 66 3.84 -2.74 -6.88
CA GLY A 66 4.35 -4.00 -7.38
C GLY A 66 4.98 -3.78 -8.74
N LYS A 67 5.64 -4.82 -9.22
CA LYS A 67 6.24 -4.89 -10.54
C LYS A 67 5.90 -6.23 -11.15
N GLU A 68 5.54 -6.23 -12.42
CA GLU A 68 5.43 -7.46 -13.18
C GLU A 68 6.84 -8.00 -13.46
N HIS A 69 7.14 -9.19 -12.94
CA HIS A 69 8.43 -9.83 -13.16
C HIS A 69 8.36 -10.79 -14.35
N VAL A 70 8.76 -10.32 -15.53
CA VAL A 70 9.09 -11.20 -16.66
C VAL A 70 10.57 -11.60 -16.51
N THR A 71 10.80 -12.84 -16.09
CA THR A 71 12.15 -13.37 -15.83
C THR A 71 13.02 -13.35 -17.09
N ARG A 72 14.31 -13.05 -16.92
CA ARG A 72 15.29 -12.99 -18.02
C ARG A 72 16.56 -13.77 -17.68
N SER A 73 17.39 -14.02 -18.69
CA SER A 73 18.66 -14.74 -18.49
C SER A 73 19.62 -14.01 -17.55
N GLU A 74 19.54 -12.68 -17.50
CA GLU A 74 20.32 -11.82 -16.61
C GLU A 74 19.92 -11.95 -15.13
N ASP A 75 18.79 -12.60 -14.81
CA ASP A 75 18.35 -12.84 -13.42
C ASP A 75 19.14 -14.00 -12.75
N VAL A 76 20.00 -14.70 -13.50
CA VAL A 76 20.80 -15.83 -12.99
C VAL A 76 22.25 -15.40 -12.74
N PRO A 77 22.84 -15.71 -11.58
CA PRO A 77 22.28 -16.42 -10.42
C PRO A 77 21.55 -15.50 -9.43
N LEU A 78 21.50 -14.20 -9.70
CA LEU A 78 20.95 -13.19 -8.80
C LEU A 78 20.27 -12.07 -9.60
N VAL A 79 19.06 -11.70 -9.18
CA VAL A 79 18.35 -10.53 -9.70
C VAL A 79 19.10 -9.25 -9.30
N SER A 80 19.59 -8.49 -10.28
CA SER A 80 20.45 -7.33 -10.02
C SER A 80 19.69 -6.07 -9.60
N ASN A 81 18.49 -5.82 -10.16
CA ASN A 81 17.70 -4.64 -9.83
C ASN A 81 16.18 -4.87 -9.98
N PHE A 82 15.47 -4.84 -8.86
CA PHE A 82 14.02 -5.01 -8.80
C PHE A 82 13.34 -3.99 -7.86
N GLY A 83 13.76 -2.72 -7.94
CA GLY A 83 13.22 -1.65 -7.11
C GLY A 83 11.78 -1.24 -7.47
N VAL A 84 10.96 -1.03 -6.44
CA VAL A 84 9.68 -0.33 -6.49
C VAL A 84 9.57 0.59 -5.27
N ALA A 85 8.96 1.76 -5.42
CA ALA A 85 8.89 2.73 -4.33
C ALA A 85 7.67 3.65 -4.47
N PHE A 86 7.27 4.23 -3.34
CA PHE A 86 6.44 5.44 -3.27
C PHE A 86 7.10 6.41 -2.30
N ALA A 87 6.70 7.67 -2.39
CA ALA A 87 7.18 8.71 -1.50
C ALA A 87 6.00 9.55 -1.01
N LEU A 88 6.08 9.99 0.24
CA LEU A 88 5.22 11.01 0.80
C LEU A 88 6.04 12.30 0.85
N HIS A 89 5.58 13.29 0.09
CA HIS A 89 6.19 14.60 0.07
C HIS A 89 5.26 15.61 0.76
N PRO A 90 5.79 16.52 1.59
CA PRO A 90 5.01 17.62 2.13
C PRO A 90 4.45 18.46 0.97
N TRP A 91 3.14 18.68 0.96
CA TRP A 91 2.48 19.56 -0.01
C TRP A 91 1.75 20.67 0.74
N ASN A 92 2.22 21.91 0.57
CA ASN A 92 1.77 23.08 1.37
C ASN A 92 1.89 22.88 2.90
N TYR A 93 2.81 22.03 3.35
CA TYR A 93 3.01 21.74 4.76
C TYR A 93 4.01 22.71 5.43
N HIS A 94 4.98 23.21 4.67
CA HIS A 94 5.96 24.21 5.12
C HIS A 94 5.79 25.51 4.33
N GLU A 95 6.07 26.65 4.96
CA GLU A 95 6.05 27.97 4.30
C GLU A 95 7.20 28.16 3.30
N GLU A 96 8.31 27.46 3.53
CA GLU A 96 9.51 27.50 2.70
C GLU A 96 10.21 26.14 2.65
N ASN A 97 11.26 26.02 1.83
CA ASN A 97 12.02 24.77 1.70
C ASN A 97 12.71 24.40 3.03
N PRO A 98 12.31 23.31 3.71
CA PRO A 98 12.87 22.95 5.02
C PRO A 98 14.36 22.58 4.96
N ALA A 99 14.88 22.20 3.79
CA ALA A 99 16.30 21.88 3.62
C ALA A 99 17.23 23.09 3.81
N MET A 100 16.71 24.32 3.70
CA MET A 100 17.48 25.55 3.93
C MET A 100 17.95 25.70 5.38
N GLN A 101 17.32 24.99 6.31
CA GLN A 101 17.70 25.00 7.73
C GLN A 101 18.86 24.04 8.04
N LEU A 102 19.30 23.24 7.06
CA LEU A 102 20.40 22.31 7.27
C LEU A 102 21.73 23.06 7.31
N PRO A 103 22.61 22.80 8.31
CA PRO A 103 23.94 23.36 8.33
C PRO A 103 24.71 22.88 7.09
N MET A 104 25.49 23.77 6.46
CA MET A 104 26.38 23.34 5.40
C MET A 104 27.34 22.29 5.95
N MET A 105 27.42 21.12 5.30
CA MET A 105 28.45 20.13 5.59
C MET A 105 29.81 20.78 5.33
N ARG A 106 30.54 21.07 6.41
CA ARG A 106 31.97 21.41 6.31
C ARG A 106 32.72 20.14 5.91
N GLY A 107 33.32 20.17 4.72
CA GLY A 107 34.31 19.19 4.28
C GLY A 107 35.63 19.33 5.02
#